data_AF-A0A7X8L2A0-F1
#
_entry.id   AF-A0A7X8L2A0-F1
#
_cell.length_a   1.000
_cell.length_b   1.000
_cell.length_c   1.000
_cell.angle_alpha   90.00
_cell.angle_beta   90.00
_cell.angle_gamma   90.00
#
_symmetry.space_group_name_H-M   'P 1'
#
loop_
_entity.id
_entity.type
_entity.pdbx_description
1 polymer ?
#
loop_
_entity_poly.entity_id
_entity_poly.type
_entity_poly.pdbx_seq_one_letter_code
_entity_poly.pdbx_strand_id
1 'polypeptide(L)'
;MIQSLSQQSQTHFACVRFGNVLGSAGSVIPIFQKQIENGGPLTITNKKMVRYFMTIPEAASLVIEAGSMAEDGEVYILRMGEPVRILDLAFNLIKLSGLEPYKDIDIIEVGPRPGEKMFEELQLPDETMTNTRNPDIMVCNNVDQHVIDVDDVLNQLTVSLKQSNSEIKQTLKSLVPGYKIDFCDRTGET
;
A
#
# COMPACT_ATOMS: atom_id res chain seq x y z
N MET A 1 -9.23 6.02 -14.00
CA MET A 1 -8.85 5.07 -15.07
C MET A 1 -9.81 3.88 -15.15
N ILE A 2 -9.87 3.00 -14.14
CA ILE A 2 -10.76 1.81 -14.15
C ILE A 2 -12.23 2.18 -14.41
N GLN A 3 -12.76 3.16 -13.68
CA GLN A 3 -14.13 3.65 -13.88
C GLN A 3 -14.36 4.20 -15.29
N SER A 4 -13.42 4.99 -15.83
CA SER A 4 -13.51 5.55 -17.18
C SER A 4 -13.50 4.47 -18.26
N LEU A 5 -12.66 3.43 -18.11
CA LEU A 5 -12.61 2.29 -19.04
C LEU A 5 -13.87 1.42 -18.95
N SER A 6 -14.42 1.21 -17.75
CA SER A 6 -15.66 0.43 -17.57
C SER A 6 -16.86 1.04 -18.30
N GLN A 7 -16.92 2.37 -18.43
CA GLN A 7 -17.98 3.05 -19.17
C GLN A 7 -17.81 3.00 -20.69
N GLN A 8 -16.60 2.68 -21.18
CA GLN A 8 -16.24 2.74 -22.60
C GLN A 8 -16.01 1.35 -23.23
N SER A 9 -16.11 0.29 -22.44
CA SER A 9 -15.80 -1.08 -22.86
C SER A 9 -16.92 -2.05 -22.48
N GLN A 10 -16.95 -3.21 -23.13
CA GLN A 10 -17.75 -4.36 -22.71
C GLN A 10 -17.01 -5.25 -21.69
N THR A 11 -15.74 -4.94 -21.41
CA THR A 11 -14.95 -5.62 -20.38
C THR A 11 -15.37 -5.12 -19.01
N HIS A 12 -15.69 -6.04 -18.11
CA HIS A 12 -15.92 -5.73 -16.72
C HIS A 12 -14.59 -5.42 -16.00
N PHE A 13 -14.55 -4.30 -15.28
CA PHE A 13 -13.39 -3.91 -14.48
C PHE A 13 -13.78 -3.71 -13.02
N ALA A 14 -12.97 -4.22 -12.12
CA ALA A 14 -13.07 -3.97 -10.70
C ALA A 14 -11.68 -3.79 -10.08
N CYS A 15 -11.61 -3.08 -8.96
CA CYS A 15 -10.40 -2.88 -8.19
C CYS A 15 -10.62 -3.40 -6.77
N VAL A 16 -9.64 -4.09 -6.20
CA VAL A 16 -9.65 -4.46 -4.78
C VAL A 16 -8.44 -3.79 -4.12
N ARG A 17 -8.68 -3.01 -3.06
CA ARG A 17 -7.67 -2.32 -2.27
C ARG A 17 -7.55 -2.98 -0.90
N PHE A 18 -6.32 -3.25 -0.49
CA PHE A 18 -5.97 -3.78 0.82
C PHE A 18 -4.53 -3.41 1.16
N GLY A 19 -4.20 -3.47 2.44
CA GLY A 19 -2.87 -3.16 2.98
C GLY A 19 -1.87 -4.29 2.79
N ASN A 20 -0.96 -4.46 3.75
CA ASN A 20 0.10 -5.43 3.62
C ASN A 20 -0.38 -6.89 3.72
N VAL A 21 0.31 -7.75 2.99
CA VAL A 21 0.12 -9.20 3.07
C VAL A 21 1.30 -9.82 3.81
N LEU A 22 1.03 -10.61 4.84
CA LEU A 22 2.03 -11.25 5.67
C LEU A 22 2.90 -12.20 4.83
N GLY A 23 4.23 -12.05 4.95
CA GLY A 23 5.20 -12.93 4.29
C GLY A 23 5.28 -12.75 2.78
N SER A 24 4.73 -11.68 2.21
CA SER A 24 4.89 -11.40 0.78
C SER A 24 6.35 -11.07 0.42
N ALA A 25 6.74 -11.33 -0.82
CA ALA A 25 8.12 -11.14 -1.29
C ALA A 25 8.57 -9.68 -1.11
N GLY A 26 9.75 -9.49 -0.50
CA GLY A 26 10.31 -8.17 -0.24
C GLY A 26 9.60 -7.37 0.86
N SER A 27 8.66 -7.97 1.59
CA SER A 27 8.01 -7.33 2.74
C SER A 27 8.90 -7.30 3.98
N VAL A 28 8.42 -6.61 5.02
CA VAL A 28 9.14 -6.42 6.28
C VAL A 28 9.46 -7.74 7.00
N ILE A 29 8.62 -8.77 6.88
CA ILE A 29 8.79 -10.03 7.61
C ILE A 29 10.01 -10.81 7.09
N PRO A 30 10.15 -11.11 5.79
CA PRO A 30 11.37 -11.72 5.25
C PRO A 30 12.64 -10.91 5.54
N ILE A 31 12.54 -9.58 5.54
CA ILE A 31 13.67 -8.70 5.88
C ILE A 31 14.09 -8.91 7.33
N PHE A 32 13.14 -8.93 8.27
CA PHE A 32 13.44 -9.16 9.69
C PHE A 32 13.96 -10.57 9.94
N GLN A 33 13.38 -11.59 9.30
CA GLN A 33 13.89 -12.96 9.40
C GLN A 33 15.36 -13.04 8.96
N LYS A 34 15.69 -12.46 7.80
CA LYS A 34 17.07 -12.41 7.32
C LYS A 34 18.00 -11.63 8.24
N GLN A 35 17.52 -10.52 8.83
CA GLN A 35 18.31 -9.76 9.80
C GLN A 35 18.55 -10.57 11.09
N ILE A 36 17.54 -11.29 11.58
CA ILE A 36 17.66 -12.18 12.74
C ILE A 36 18.65 -13.32 12.46
N GLU A 37 18.55 -13.97 11.31
CA GLU A 37 19.47 -15.03 10.88
C GLU A 37 20.93 -14.55 10.81
N ASN A 38 21.14 -13.27 10.47
CA ASN A 38 22.47 -12.65 10.43
C ASN A 38 22.95 -12.11 11.79
N GLY A 39 22.19 -12.28 12.87
CA GLY A 39 22.54 -11.81 14.21
C GLY A 39 22.10 -10.38 14.55
N GLY A 40 21.27 -9.76 13.72
CA GLY A 40 20.74 -8.41 13.92
C GLY A 40 21.74 -7.29 13.58
N PRO A 41 21.42 -6.03 13.95
CA PRO A 41 20.16 -5.59 14.55
C PRO A 41 18.99 -5.62 13.55
N LEU A 42 17.76 -5.67 14.07
CA LEU A 42 16.57 -5.37 13.27
C LEU A 42 16.48 -3.87 13.00
N THR A 43 16.13 -3.49 11.77
CA THR A 43 15.96 -2.07 11.40
C THR A 43 14.49 -1.73 11.23
N ILE A 44 13.98 -0.76 11.99
CA ILE A 44 12.63 -0.22 11.82
C ILE A 44 12.69 1.22 11.31
N THR A 45 11.70 1.63 10.52
CA THR A 45 11.59 3.02 10.08
C THR A 45 11.28 3.94 11.24
N ASN A 46 10.25 3.61 12.03
CA ASN A 46 9.83 4.39 13.20
C ASN A 46 9.03 3.53 14.18
N LYS A 47 9.20 3.76 15.48
CA LYS A 47 8.52 3.00 16.55
C LYS A 47 6.99 3.15 16.56
N LYS A 48 6.46 4.25 16.03
CA LYS A 48 5.02 4.54 15.95
C LYS A 48 4.39 4.09 14.63
N MET A 49 5.19 3.54 13.71
CA MET A 49 4.69 3.09 12.41
C MET A 49 3.74 1.89 12.59
N VAL A 50 2.58 1.97 11.94
CA VAL A 50 1.58 0.90 11.93
C VAL A 50 1.17 0.54 10.51
N ARG A 51 0.77 -0.71 10.32
CA ARG A 51 0.34 -1.26 9.03
C ARG A 51 -0.81 -2.23 9.22
N TYR A 52 -1.69 -2.31 8.23
CA TYR A 52 -2.71 -3.36 8.19
C TYR A 52 -2.11 -4.63 7.60
N PHE A 53 -2.41 -5.77 8.20
CA PHE A 53 -1.89 -7.05 7.73
C PHE A 53 -3.04 -8.04 7.58
N MET A 54 -2.97 -8.84 6.52
CA MET A 54 -3.73 -10.08 6.40
C MET A 54 -2.84 -11.18 5.83
N THR A 55 -3.27 -12.41 5.94
CA THR A 55 -2.55 -13.55 5.38
C THR A 55 -2.78 -13.67 3.86
N ILE A 56 -1.87 -14.36 3.16
CA ILE A 56 -2.02 -14.62 1.72
C ILE A 56 -3.36 -15.34 1.40
N PRO A 57 -3.76 -16.41 2.11
CA PRO A 57 -5.01 -17.10 1.83
C PRO A 57 -6.24 -16.22 2.04
N GLU A 58 -6.25 -15.39 3.09
CA GLU A 58 -7.34 -14.43 3.35
C GLU A 58 -7.46 -13.42 2.20
N ALA A 59 -6.35 -12.79 1.81
CA ALA A 59 -6.32 -11.83 0.70
C ALA A 59 -6.83 -12.46 -0.61
N ALA A 60 -6.31 -13.65 -0.95
CA ALA A 60 -6.69 -14.34 -2.16
C ALA A 60 -8.19 -14.72 -2.17
N SER A 61 -8.71 -15.23 -1.05
CA SER A 61 -10.12 -15.60 -0.92
C SER A 61 -11.03 -14.39 -1.11
N LEU A 62 -10.73 -13.28 -0.42
CA LEU A 62 -11.56 -12.09 -0.50
C LEU A 62 -11.47 -11.39 -1.87
N VAL A 63 -10.32 -11.45 -2.55
CA VAL A 63 -10.18 -10.93 -3.92
C VAL A 63 -11.04 -11.74 -4.90
N ILE A 64 -11.02 -13.06 -4.80
CA ILE A 64 -11.87 -13.93 -5.65
C ILE A 64 -13.35 -13.66 -5.38
N GLU A 65 -13.72 -13.51 -4.12
CA GLU A 65 -15.10 -13.24 -3.74
C GLU A 65 -15.57 -11.85 -4.20
N ALA A 66 -14.74 -10.81 -4.02
CA ALA A 66 -14.99 -9.47 -4.55
C ALA A 66 -15.18 -9.52 -6.07
N GLY A 67 -14.34 -10.27 -6.79
CA GLY A 67 -14.48 -10.48 -8.23
C GLY A 67 -15.78 -11.19 -8.63
N SER A 68 -16.33 -12.04 -7.76
CA SER A 68 -17.61 -12.73 -8.01
C SER A 68 -18.85 -11.85 -7.81
N MET A 69 -18.72 -10.76 -7.05
CA MET A 69 -19.77 -9.78 -6.80
C MET A 69 -19.59 -8.47 -7.57
N ALA A 70 -18.46 -8.32 -8.28
CA ALA A 70 -18.06 -7.10 -8.95
C ALA A 70 -19.09 -6.59 -9.95
N GLU A 71 -19.55 -5.37 -9.75
CA GLU A 71 -20.21 -4.56 -10.77
C GLU A 71 -19.19 -3.63 -11.47
N ASP A 72 -19.61 -3.03 -12.59
CA ASP A 72 -18.70 -2.28 -13.47
C ASP A 72 -18.11 -1.04 -12.82
N GLY A 73 -16.77 -1.01 -12.74
CA GLY A 73 -16.01 0.14 -12.26
C GLY A 73 -15.94 0.24 -10.74
N GLU A 74 -16.39 -0.77 -10.01
CA GLU A 74 -16.39 -0.74 -8.55
C GLU A 74 -14.99 -0.86 -7.95
N VAL A 75 -14.82 -0.20 -6.80
CA VAL A 75 -13.63 -0.28 -5.98
C VAL A 75 -14.00 -0.88 -4.64
N TYR A 76 -13.45 -2.05 -4.37
CA TYR A 76 -13.62 -2.80 -3.14
C TYR A 76 -12.49 -2.52 -2.17
N ILE A 77 -12.81 -2.44 -0.88
CA ILE A 77 -11.83 -2.33 0.21
C ILE A 77 -12.03 -3.50 1.17
N LEU A 78 -10.95 -4.22 1.46
CA LEU A 78 -10.99 -5.33 2.41
C LEU A 78 -10.86 -4.84 3.84
N ARG A 79 -11.68 -5.35 4.76
CA ARG A 79 -11.49 -5.14 6.19
C ARG A 79 -10.34 -6.01 6.68
N MET A 80 -9.37 -5.39 7.34
CA MET A 80 -8.14 -6.06 7.80
C MET A 80 -7.98 -6.00 9.32
N GLY A 81 -9.07 -5.69 10.04
CA GLY A 81 -9.05 -5.52 11.49
C GLY A 81 -8.22 -4.32 11.93
N GLU A 82 -7.55 -4.45 13.08
CA GLU A 82 -6.76 -3.38 13.68
C GLU A 82 -5.34 -3.32 13.10
N PRO A 83 -4.76 -2.12 12.91
CA PRO A 83 -3.40 -1.98 12.41
C PRO A 83 -2.38 -2.45 13.47
N VAL A 84 -1.31 -3.08 13.02
CA VAL A 84 -0.24 -3.62 13.87
C VAL A 84 0.97 -2.69 13.85
N ARG A 85 1.56 -2.42 15.02
CA ARG A 85 2.81 -1.66 15.10
C ARG A 85 3.97 -2.49 14.57
N ILE A 86 4.80 -1.92 13.70
CA ILE A 86 5.97 -2.60 13.14
C ILE A 86 6.98 -2.98 14.23
N LEU A 87 7.05 -2.19 15.31
CA LEU A 87 7.86 -2.51 16.48
C LEU A 87 7.37 -3.80 17.18
N ASP A 88 6.06 -3.98 17.34
CA ASP A 88 5.50 -5.18 17.97
C ASP A 88 5.72 -6.42 17.09
N LEU A 89 5.61 -6.25 15.77
CA LEU A 89 5.95 -7.29 14.81
C LEU A 89 7.43 -7.72 14.94
N ALA A 90 8.35 -6.76 15.05
CA ALA A 90 9.77 -7.02 15.26
C ALA A 90 10.01 -7.81 16.56
N PHE A 91 9.39 -7.39 17.68
CA PHE A 91 9.49 -8.11 18.95
C PHE A 91 8.98 -9.54 18.87
N ASN A 92 7.83 -9.75 18.23
CA ASN A 92 7.24 -11.06 18.11
C ASN A 92 8.10 -11.98 17.26
N LEU A 93 8.68 -11.50 16.17
CA LEU A 93 9.56 -12.31 15.32
C LEU A 93 10.84 -12.72 16.06
N ILE A 94 11.49 -11.82 16.80
CA ILE A 94 12.67 -12.17 17.62
C ILE A 94 12.31 -13.28 18.63
N LYS A 95 11.18 -13.13 19.34
CA LYS A 95 10.72 -14.13 20.33
C LYS A 95 10.39 -15.48 19.70
N LEU A 96 9.73 -15.48 18.54
CA LEU A 96 9.41 -16.70 17.81
C LEU A 96 10.66 -17.42 17.28
N SER A 97 11.75 -16.69 17.06
CA SER A 97 13.07 -17.26 16.76
C SER A 97 13.83 -17.79 17.99
N GLY A 98 13.21 -17.77 19.18
CA GLY A 98 13.82 -18.27 20.42
C GLY A 98 14.81 -17.30 21.07
N LEU A 99 14.78 -16.03 20.69
CA LEU A 99 15.70 -14.98 21.14
C LEU A 99 14.96 -13.92 21.96
N GLU A 100 15.69 -13.15 22.76
CA GLU A 100 15.17 -12.09 23.62
C GLU A 100 15.47 -10.69 23.03
N PRO A 101 14.45 -9.86 22.74
CA PRO A 101 14.67 -8.51 22.21
C PRO A 101 15.49 -7.61 23.15
N TYR A 102 16.40 -6.81 22.59
CA TYR A 102 17.36 -5.94 23.30
C TYR A 102 18.36 -6.67 24.22
N LYS A 103 18.39 -8.00 24.17
CA LYS A 103 19.41 -8.80 24.85
C LYS A 103 20.21 -9.62 23.84
N ASP A 104 19.52 -10.34 22.98
CA ASP A 104 20.14 -11.14 21.91
C ASP A 104 20.13 -10.40 20.58
N ILE A 105 19.07 -9.62 20.30
CA ILE A 105 18.93 -8.83 19.07
C ILE A 105 18.43 -7.41 19.40
N ASP A 106 19.21 -6.42 18.98
CA ASP A 106 18.83 -5.01 19.05
C ASP A 106 17.85 -4.61 17.94
N ILE A 107 17.04 -3.58 18.22
CA ILE A 107 16.15 -2.94 17.25
C ILE A 107 16.52 -1.46 17.11
N ILE A 108 16.95 -1.05 15.92
CA ILE A 108 17.39 0.31 15.62
C ILE A 108 16.41 1.03 14.70
N GLU A 109 16.23 2.33 14.96
CA GLU A 109 15.38 3.20 14.13
C GLU A 109 16.25 3.87 13.05
N VAL A 110 15.94 3.63 11.78
CA VAL A 110 16.71 4.13 10.63
C VAL A 110 16.07 5.33 9.93
N GLY A 111 14.87 5.73 10.38
CA GLY A 111 14.11 6.82 9.78
C GLY A 111 13.39 6.44 8.48
N PRO A 112 12.49 7.30 7.99
CA PRO A 112 11.68 7.02 6.81
C PRO A 112 12.46 7.14 5.51
N ARG A 113 12.13 6.26 4.57
CA ARG A 113 12.57 6.39 3.18
C ARG A 113 11.75 7.50 2.49
N PRO A 114 12.28 8.16 1.45
CA PRO A 114 11.52 9.14 0.68
C PRO A 114 10.17 8.57 0.20
N GLY A 115 9.07 9.27 0.47
CA GLY A 115 7.71 8.84 0.14
C GLY A 115 7.08 7.82 1.10
N GLU A 116 7.79 7.40 2.15
CA GLU A 116 7.27 6.41 3.10
C GLU A 116 6.28 7.05 4.09
N LYS A 117 5.02 6.61 4.05
CA LYS A 117 3.99 7.06 4.98
C LYS A 117 4.20 6.45 6.38
N MET A 118 3.90 7.23 7.42
CA MET A 118 3.89 6.74 8.80
C MET A 118 2.70 5.82 9.10
N PHE A 119 1.53 6.17 8.54
CA PHE A 119 0.28 5.45 8.70
C PHE A 119 -0.29 5.12 7.33
N GLU A 120 -0.89 3.94 7.21
CA GLU A 120 -1.57 3.50 6.00
C GLU A 120 -3.06 3.86 6.08
N GLU A 121 -3.60 4.36 4.98
CA GLU A 121 -5.00 4.77 4.85
C GLU A 121 -5.66 3.79 3.87
N LEU A 122 -6.58 2.96 4.35
CA LEU A 122 -7.36 2.06 3.48
C LEU A 122 -8.49 2.78 2.74
N GLN A 123 -8.94 3.91 3.28
CA GLN A 123 -10.00 4.76 2.77
C GLN A 123 -9.49 6.20 2.66
N LEU A 124 -9.74 6.85 1.52
CA LEU A 124 -9.42 8.26 1.35
C LEU A 124 -10.45 9.16 2.07
N PRO A 125 -10.09 10.39 2.50
CA PRO A 125 -10.97 11.25 3.29
C PRO A 125 -12.31 11.60 2.65
N ASP A 126 -12.37 11.61 1.33
CA ASP A 126 -13.53 11.95 0.49
C ASP A 126 -14.34 10.72 0.05
N GLU A 127 -13.84 9.52 0.32
CA GLU A 127 -14.50 8.27 -0.04
C GLU A 127 -15.54 7.87 1.03
N THR A 128 -16.67 7.31 0.59
CA THR A 128 -17.68 6.72 1.48
C THR A 128 -17.81 5.23 1.21
N MET A 129 -17.90 4.43 2.26
CA MET A 129 -18.00 2.97 2.18
C MET A 129 -19.41 2.47 2.46
N THR A 130 -19.83 1.46 1.71
CA THR A 130 -21.01 0.64 2.03
C THR A 130 -20.61 -0.81 2.22
N ASN A 131 -21.31 -1.50 3.11
CA ASN A 131 -21.09 -2.93 3.31
C ASN A 131 -21.60 -3.73 2.11
N THR A 132 -20.89 -4.80 1.78
CA THR A 132 -21.40 -5.81 0.84
C THR A 132 -22.13 -6.93 1.59
N ARG A 133 -22.47 -8.00 0.88
CA ARG A 133 -22.99 -9.24 1.49
C ARG A 133 -21.95 -9.94 2.37
N ASN A 134 -20.65 -9.72 2.10
CA ASN A 134 -19.56 -10.19 2.94
C ASN A 134 -19.13 -9.05 3.90
N PRO A 135 -19.13 -9.27 5.23
CA PRO A 135 -18.75 -8.25 6.19
C PRO A 135 -17.29 -7.77 6.03
N ASP A 136 -16.41 -8.59 5.47
CA ASP A 136 -15.00 -8.31 5.28
C ASP A 136 -14.71 -7.57 3.96
N ILE A 137 -15.74 -7.30 3.16
CA ILE A 137 -15.63 -6.60 1.87
C ILE A 137 -16.57 -5.38 1.87
N MET A 138 -16.02 -4.20 1.61
CA MET A 138 -16.76 -2.95 1.44
C MET A 138 -16.65 -2.45 0.01
N VAL A 139 -17.64 -1.69 -0.46
CA VAL A 139 -17.61 -0.96 -1.73
C VAL A 139 -17.41 0.53 -1.46
N CYS A 140 -16.53 1.15 -2.24
CA CYS A 140 -16.31 2.58 -2.24
C CYS A 140 -17.23 3.26 -3.27
N ASN A 141 -18.11 4.16 -2.81
CA ASN A 141 -19.16 4.77 -3.64
C ASN A 141 -18.77 6.13 -4.25
N ASN A 142 -17.88 6.88 -3.60
CA ASN A 142 -17.53 8.26 -3.96
C ASN A 142 -16.14 8.37 -4.60
N VAL A 143 -15.72 7.36 -5.36
CA VAL A 143 -14.50 7.52 -6.17
C VAL A 143 -14.87 8.45 -7.32
N ASP A 144 -14.28 9.65 -7.29
CA ASP A 144 -14.53 10.76 -8.22
C ASP A 144 -14.75 10.27 -9.67
N GLN A 145 -16.01 10.33 -10.12
CA GLN A 145 -16.45 9.71 -11.38
C GLN A 145 -16.08 10.55 -12.62
N HIS A 146 -15.04 11.37 -12.52
CA HIS A 146 -14.54 12.11 -13.66
C HIS A 146 -14.08 11.13 -14.74
N VAL A 147 -14.81 11.11 -15.85
CA VAL A 147 -14.38 10.41 -17.06
C VAL A 147 -13.14 11.12 -17.56
N ILE A 148 -11.98 10.52 -17.31
CA ILE A 148 -10.71 10.98 -17.83
C ILE A 148 -10.48 10.36 -19.21
N ASP A 149 -9.84 11.12 -20.09
CA ASP A 149 -9.26 10.57 -21.31
C ASP A 149 -8.00 9.78 -20.92
N VAL A 150 -8.16 8.46 -20.85
CA VAL A 150 -7.10 7.55 -20.41
C VAL A 150 -5.92 7.58 -21.40
N ASP A 151 -6.19 7.72 -22.69
CA ASP A 151 -5.15 7.75 -23.71
C ASP A 151 -4.35 9.04 -23.62
N ASP A 152 -5.00 10.19 -23.40
CA ASP A 152 -4.31 11.46 -23.17
C ASP A 152 -3.42 11.41 -21.91
N VAL A 153 -3.95 10.89 -20.80
CA VAL A 153 -3.20 10.71 -19.55
C VAL A 153 -1.96 9.83 -19.77
N LEU A 154 -2.11 8.70 -20.46
CA LEU A 154 -1.00 7.79 -20.79
C LEU A 154 0.02 8.44 -21.72
N ASN A 155 -0.43 9.26 -22.69
CA ASN A 155 0.45 10.00 -23.58
C ASN A 155 1.27 11.06 -22.82
N GLN A 156 0.63 11.84 -21.94
CA GLN A 156 1.33 12.82 -21.10
C GLN A 156 2.39 12.15 -20.21
N LEU A 157 2.05 11.02 -19.58
CA LEU A 157 3.01 10.24 -18.81
C LEU A 157 4.17 9.72 -19.68
N THR A 158 3.87 9.17 -20.85
CA THR A 158 4.88 8.63 -21.78
C THR A 158 5.86 9.70 -22.24
N VAL A 159 5.39 10.93 -22.49
CA VAL A 159 6.25 12.07 -22.82
C VAL A 159 7.14 12.43 -21.62
N SER A 160 6.58 12.47 -20.41
CA SER A 160 7.35 12.81 -19.20
C SER A 160 8.45 11.80 -18.87
N LEU A 161 8.32 10.53 -19.26
CA LEU A 161 9.36 9.50 -19.03
C LEU A 161 10.69 9.81 -19.73
N LYS A 162 10.69 10.68 -20.74
CA LYS A 162 11.91 11.13 -21.45
C LYS A 162 12.57 12.35 -20.79
N GLN A 163 11.97 12.85 -19.71
CA GLN A 163 12.34 14.08 -19.02
C GLN A 163 12.99 13.78 -17.66
N SER A 164 13.26 14.82 -16.87
CA SER A 164 13.85 14.67 -15.54
C SER A 164 12.87 14.09 -14.51
N ASN A 165 13.40 13.51 -13.43
CA ASN A 165 12.57 13.02 -12.31
C ASN A 165 11.67 14.11 -11.70
N SER A 166 12.10 15.38 -11.76
CA SER A 166 11.30 16.51 -11.29
C SER A 166 10.08 16.73 -12.18
N GLU A 167 10.26 16.70 -13.50
CA GLU A 167 9.18 16.84 -14.47
C GLU A 167 8.18 15.67 -14.37
N ILE A 168 8.67 14.43 -14.23
CA ILE A 168 7.79 13.26 -13.99
C ILE A 168 6.94 13.45 -12.74
N LYS A 169 7.53 13.91 -11.63
CA LYS A 169 6.79 14.19 -10.38
C LYS A 169 5.75 15.30 -10.56
N GLN A 170 6.05 16.33 -11.36
CA GLN A 170 5.10 17.40 -11.67
C GLN A 170 3.94 16.91 -12.54
N THR A 171 4.21 16.13 -13.58
CA THR A 171 3.19 15.49 -14.42
C THR A 171 2.29 14.56 -13.59
N LEU A 172 2.86 13.76 -12.69
CA LEU A 172 2.08 12.93 -11.77
C LEU A 172 1.18 13.77 -10.85
N LYS A 173 1.68 14.91 -10.35
CA LYS A 173 0.91 15.82 -9.50
C LYS A 173 -0.26 16.46 -10.24
N SER A 174 -0.13 16.76 -11.52
CA SER A 174 -1.25 17.30 -12.31
C SER A 174 -2.28 16.24 -12.67
N LEU A 175 -1.86 14.99 -12.88
CA LEU A 175 -2.72 13.90 -13.36
C LEU A 175 -3.40 13.10 -12.25
N VAL A 176 -2.81 13.04 -11.05
CA VAL A 176 -3.33 12.24 -9.93
C VAL A 176 -3.72 13.16 -8.77
N PRO A 177 -5.02 13.49 -8.64
CA PRO A 177 -5.54 14.19 -7.47
C PRO A 177 -5.11 13.45 -6.19
N GLY A 178 -4.52 14.17 -5.24
CA GLY A 178 -4.03 13.60 -3.99
C GLY A 178 -2.56 13.15 -4.00
N TYR A 179 -1.88 13.14 -5.16
CA TYR A 179 -0.43 12.93 -5.17
C TYR A 179 0.31 14.13 -4.56
N LYS A 180 1.11 13.85 -3.52
CA LYS A 180 1.96 14.84 -2.86
C LYS A 180 3.40 14.58 -3.26
N ILE A 181 4.07 15.61 -3.77
CA ILE A 181 5.50 15.53 -4.06
C ILE A 181 6.25 15.67 -2.74
N ASP A 182 6.77 14.56 -2.24
CA ASP A 182 7.76 14.58 -1.16
C ASP A 182 9.12 14.96 -1.78
N PHE A 183 9.51 16.22 -1.61
CA PHE A 183 10.86 16.70 -1.89
C PHE A 183 11.79 16.27 -0.76
N CYS A 184 12.07 14.97 -0.66
CA CYS A 184 13.24 14.51 0.08
C CYS A 184 14.33 14.21 -0.94
N ASP A 185 14.94 15.26 -1.47
CA ASP A 185 16.22 15.14 -2.16
C ASP A 185 17.23 14.67 -1.10
N ARG A 186 17.78 13.48 -1.25
CA ARG A 186 19.05 13.17 -0.60
C ARG A 186 20.09 14.05 -1.29
N THR A 187 20.31 15.26 -0.77
CA THR A 187 21.58 15.94 -0.96
C THR A 187 22.65 14.95 -0.50
N GLY A 188 23.49 14.51 -1.43
CA GLY A 188 24.65 13.70 -1.10
C GLY A 188 25.53 14.49 -0.14
N GLU A 189 25.75 13.94 1.05
CA GLU A 189 26.75 14.27 2.07
C GLU A 189 26.46 13.23 3.18
N THR A 190 27.32 12.28 3.53
CA THR A 190 28.79 12.18 3.53
C THR A 190 29.25 10.77 3.19
#